data_AF-A0A5J5C4Y4-F1
#
_entry.id   AF-A0A5J5C4Y4-F1
#
_cell.length_a   1.000
_cell.length_b   1.000
_cell.length_c   1.000
_cell.angle_alpha   90.00
_cell.angle_beta   90.00
_cell.angle_gamma   90.00
#
_symmetry.space_group_name_H-M   'P 1'
#
loop_
_entity.id
_entity.type
_entity.pdbx_description
1 polymer ?
#
loop_
_entity_poly.entity_id
_entity_poly.type
_entity_poly.pdbx_seq_one_letter_code
_entity_poly.pdbx_strand_id
1 'polypeptide(L)'
;MADETTKTDVLEAPEASKEVPAMTKKEEAAAATVVASAAAATRAMAVANGSSKTKSTNTPRMSFGSLKSMLAEAAIRGVTEARARIFGHVLNPTGKRSPHKILRKKLIGEKVASWYPYDIKKDDPVVMARQEQERLSKLEMLKRRGKGPPKKGQGRRAAKRNK
;
A
#
# COMPACT_ATOMS: atom_id res chain seq x y z
N MET A 1 -19.42 -24.81 -64.55
CA MET A 1 -18.72 -25.88 -63.81
C MET A 1 -18.34 -25.28 -62.47
N ALA A 2 -19.24 -25.34 -61.48
CA ALA A 2 -19.39 -26.46 -60.54
C ALA A 2 -18.19 -26.48 -59.56
N ASP A 3 -18.30 -26.47 -58.23
CA ASP A 3 -19.41 -26.70 -57.31
C ASP A 3 -19.05 -26.23 -55.88
N GLU A 4 -20.09 -25.83 -55.14
CA GLU A 4 -20.47 -26.22 -53.76
C GLU A 4 -19.60 -25.97 -52.51
N THR A 5 -20.20 -25.15 -51.63
CA THR A 5 -20.38 -25.24 -50.16
C THR A 5 -20.02 -26.54 -49.42
N THR A 6 -19.41 -26.44 -48.22
CA THR A 6 -20.03 -26.67 -46.87
C THR A 6 -18.99 -26.87 -45.74
N LYS A 7 -19.48 -26.75 -44.49
CA LYS A 7 -18.90 -26.93 -43.14
C LYS A 7 -18.22 -25.70 -42.53
N THR A 8 -18.89 -24.90 -41.67
CA THR A 8 -19.42 -25.20 -40.32
C THR A 8 -18.45 -25.96 -39.42
N ASP A 9 -17.75 -25.23 -38.55
CA ASP A 9 -17.54 -25.67 -37.18
C ASP A 9 -17.64 -24.45 -36.25
N VAL A 10 -18.81 -24.38 -35.64
CA VAL A 10 -19.10 -23.63 -34.43
C VAL A 10 -18.39 -24.37 -33.30
N LEU A 11 -17.35 -23.79 -32.74
CA LEU A 11 -16.87 -24.15 -31.41
C LEU A 11 -17.16 -22.99 -30.46
N GLU A 12 -18.39 -23.06 -29.96
CA GLU A 12 -18.92 -22.35 -28.83
C GLU A 12 -18.16 -22.81 -27.57
N ALA A 13 -17.30 -21.94 -27.06
CA ALA A 13 -16.68 -22.14 -25.75
C ALA A 13 -17.66 -21.65 -24.67
N PRO A 14 -17.95 -22.47 -23.64
CA PRO A 14 -18.98 -22.14 -22.65
C PRO A 14 -18.58 -20.97 -21.75
N GLU A 15 -19.53 -20.05 -21.58
CA GLU A 15 -19.58 -19.07 -20.50
C GLU A 15 -19.41 -19.77 -19.15
N ALA A 16 -18.26 -19.57 -18.50
CA ALA A 16 -18.07 -19.92 -17.11
C ALA A 16 -18.31 -18.66 -16.26
N SER A 17 -19.58 -18.42 -15.97
CA SER A 17 -20.04 -17.63 -14.83
C SER A 17 -19.42 -18.19 -13.55
N LYS A 18 -18.48 -17.43 -12.95
CA LYS A 18 -18.12 -17.58 -11.54
C LYS A 18 -18.68 -16.41 -10.78
N GLU A 19 -19.80 -16.69 -10.14
CA GLU A 19 -20.40 -15.91 -9.07
C GLU A 19 -19.35 -15.57 -8.01
N VAL A 20 -19.24 -14.29 -7.66
CA VAL A 20 -18.55 -13.85 -6.45
C VAL A 20 -19.62 -13.73 -5.36
N PRO A 21 -19.62 -14.58 -4.32
CA PRO A 21 -20.58 -14.43 -3.24
C PRO A 21 -20.19 -13.22 -2.38
N ALA A 22 -21.12 -12.27 -2.28
CA ALA A 22 -21.08 -11.19 -1.31
C ALA A 22 -21.21 -11.75 0.11
N MET A 23 -20.17 -11.61 0.93
CA MET A 23 -20.21 -11.92 2.37
C MET A 23 -20.41 -10.64 3.18
N THR A 24 -21.68 -10.43 3.49
CA THR A 24 -22.30 -9.92 4.72
C THR A 24 -21.44 -9.18 5.78
N LYS A 25 -21.96 -8.00 6.14
CA LYS A 25 -21.60 -7.13 7.27
C LYS A 25 -21.80 -7.80 8.64
N LYS A 26 -20.91 -8.70 9.05
CA LYS A 26 -20.99 -9.30 10.40
C LYS A 26 -19.64 -9.63 11.04
N GLU A 27 -18.69 -8.69 11.01
CA GLU A 27 -17.47 -8.77 11.84
C GLU A 27 -17.01 -7.39 12.39
N GLU A 28 -17.94 -6.46 12.61
CA GLU A 28 -17.64 -5.14 13.19
C GLU A 28 -18.33 -4.95 14.56
N ALA A 29 -18.30 -5.98 15.41
CA ALA A 29 -18.84 -5.93 16.77
C ALA A 29 -17.95 -6.72 17.74
N ALA A 30 -16.69 -6.30 17.89
CA ALA A 30 -15.78 -6.84 18.90
C ALA A 30 -14.73 -5.81 19.40
N ALA A 31 -15.06 -4.52 19.37
CA ALA A 31 -14.15 -3.44 19.76
C ALA A 31 -14.68 -2.53 20.89
N ALA A 32 -15.54 -3.05 21.77
CA ALA A 32 -16.11 -2.27 22.87
C ALA A 32 -16.34 -3.11 24.13
N THR A 33 -15.28 -3.49 24.86
CA THR A 33 -15.27 -3.71 26.33
C THR A 33 -13.92 -4.29 26.79
N VAL A 34 -12.94 -3.45 27.15
CA VAL A 34 -11.97 -3.76 28.24
C VAL A 34 -11.46 -2.43 28.83
N VAL A 35 -12.10 -2.05 29.94
CA VAL A 35 -11.53 -1.44 31.15
C VAL A 35 -11.08 0.03 31.10
N ALA A 36 -12.06 0.89 31.38
CA ALA A 36 -11.88 2.06 32.23
C ALA A 36 -12.04 1.64 33.71
N SER A 37 -10.97 1.67 34.51
CA SER A 37 -11.03 1.76 35.97
C SER A 37 -9.64 2.06 36.56
N ALA A 38 -9.27 3.32 36.65
CA ALA A 38 -8.12 3.75 37.44
C ALA A 38 -8.35 5.18 37.94
N ALA A 39 -9.37 5.33 38.79
CA ALA A 39 -9.55 6.49 39.64
C ALA A 39 -9.93 6.01 41.05
N ALA A 40 -9.31 6.62 42.05
CA ALA A 40 -9.57 6.52 43.49
C ALA A 40 -8.92 5.36 44.28
N ALA A 41 -7.70 5.61 44.78
CA ALA A 41 -7.15 5.21 46.09
C ALA A 41 -5.66 5.63 46.07
N THR A 42 -5.04 6.35 47.01
CA THR A 42 -5.37 6.79 48.36
C THR A 42 -4.36 7.90 48.72
N ARG A 43 -4.82 8.87 49.52
CA ARG A 43 -4.06 9.96 50.12
C ARG A 43 -3.51 9.47 51.46
N ALA A 44 -2.18 9.44 51.67
CA ALA A 44 -1.59 9.36 53.02
C ALA A 44 -0.08 9.66 53.03
N MET A 45 0.31 10.58 53.91
CA MET A 45 1.62 10.69 54.57
C MET A 45 2.82 11.23 53.76
N ALA A 46 2.87 12.56 53.66
CA ALA A 46 4.14 13.28 53.65
C ALA A 46 4.67 13.36 55.09
N VAL A 47 5.75 12.63 55.40
CA VAL A 47 6.47 12.73 56.68
C VAL A 47 7.98 12.66 56.42
N ALA A 48 8.66 13.74 56.86
CA ALA A 48 10.04 13.83 57.31
C ALA A 48 11.19 13.41 56.35
N ASN A 49 11.72 14.40 55.61
CA ASN A 49 13.10 14.35 55.14
C ASN A 49 14.05 14.67 56.31
N GLY A 50 14.47 13.63 57.01
CA GLY A 50 15.60 13.66 57.94
C GLY A 50 16.92 13.54 57.18
N SER A 51 17.62 14.65 57.06
CA SER A 51 19.02 14.70 56.62
C SER A 51 19.90 13.93 57.59
N SER A 52 20.44 12.78 57.17
CA SER A 52 21.60 12.17 57.81
C SER A 52 22.71 12.00 56.77
N LYS A 53 23.71 12.85 56.94
CA LYS A 53 24.94 12.92 56.17
C LYS A 53 25.84 11.79 56.66
N THR A 54 25.99 10.72 55.87
CA THR A 54 27.09 9.75 56.05
C THR A 54 27.89 9.67 54.76
N LYS A 55 29.12 10.22 54.81
CA LYS A 55 30.14 9.98 53.77
C LYS A 55 30.56 8.52 53.89
N SER A 56 29.98 7.66 53.07
CA SER A 56 30.56 6.34 52.78
C SER A 56 31.37 6.47 51.49
N THR A 57 32.69 6.33 51.59
CA THR A 57 33.57 6.14 50.42
C THR A 57 33.31 4.75 49.86
N ASN A 58 32.21 4.64 49.11
CA ASN A 58 31.68 3.40 48.58
C ASN A 58 32.49 3.03 47.33
N THR A 59 33.59 2.30 47.52
CA THR A 59 34.22 1.57 46.41
C THR A 59 33.25 0.44 46.05
N PRO A 60 32.74 0.34 44.82
CA PRO A 60 31.78 -0.72 44.48
C PRO A 60 32.51 -2.06 44.52
N ARG A 61 32.44 -2.76 45.66
CA ARG A 61 32.80 -4.18 45.75
C ARG A 61 31.71 -4.93 44.99
N MET A 62 31.96 -5.15 43.69
CA MET A 62 31.07 -5.93 42.83
C MET A 62 30.91 -7.32 43.45
N SER A 63 29.67 -7.70 43.79
CA SER A 63 29.40 -9.03 44.31
C SER A 63 29.66 -10.07 43.22
N PHE A 64 30.17 -11.26 43.58
CA PHE A 64 30.41 -12.33 42.61
C PHE A 64 29.17 -12.71 41.78
N GLY A 65 27.97 -12.49 42.34
CA GLY A 65 26.71 -12.64 41.62
C GLY A 65 26.50 -11.60 40.52
N SER A 66 26.85 -10.33 40.77
CA SER A 66 26.74 -9.26 39.76
C SER A 66 27.75 -9.41 38.63
N LEU A 67 28.92 -9.98 38.92
CA LEU A 67 29.94 -10.27 37.91
C LEU A 67 29.50 -11.40 36.96
N LYS A 68 28.90 -12.47 37.53
CA LYS A 68 28.32 -13.58 36.73
C LYS A 68 27.20 -13.09 35.82
N SER A 69 26.32 -12.21 36.30
CA SER A 69 25.25 -11.65 35.47
C SER A 69 25.78 -10.76 34.35
N MET A 70 26.81 -9.95 34.60
CA MET A 70 27.44 -9.12 33.56
C MET A 70 28.12 -9.98 32.48
N LEU A 71 28.80 -11.05 32.86
CA LEU A 71 29.44 -11.96 31.91
C LEU A 71 28.41 -12.72 31.06
N ALA A 72 27.32 -13.18 31.68
CA ALA A 72 26.21 -13.81 30.97
C ALA A 72 25.56 -12.85 29.96
N GLU A 73 25.33 -11.59 30.37
CA GLU A 73 24.77 -10.56 29.49
C GLU A 73 25.71 -10.25 28.32
N ALA A 74 27.02 -10.14 28.56
CA ALA A 74 28.02 -9.96 27.52
C ALA A 74 28.07 -11.12 26.53
N ALA A 75 27.97 -12.37 27.00
CA ALA A 75 27.93 -13.56 26.15
C ALA A 75 26.68 -13.57 25.25
N ILE A 76 25.50 -13.25 25.81
CA ILE A 76 24.25 -13.16 25.04
C ILE A 76 24.36 -12.07 23.97
N ARG A 77 24.89 -10.89 24.32
CA ARG A 77 25.13 -9.80 23.36
C ARG A 77 26.03 -10.28 22.21
N GLY A 78 27.15 -10.92 22.52
CA GLY A 78 28.08 -11.47 21.53
C GLY A 78 27.42 -12.48 20.57
N VAL A 79 26.59 -13.38 21.08
CA VAL A 79 25.84 -14.35 20.25
C VAL A 79 24.83 -13.63 19.36
N THR A 80 24.10 -12.64 19.89
CA THR A 80 23.13 -11.87 19.10
C THR A 80 23.79 -11.03 18.02
N GLU A 81 24.98 -10.49 18.28
CA GLU A 81 25.80 -9.80 17.29
C GLU A 81 26.31 -10.75 16.21
N ALA A 82 26.84 -11.92 16.59
CA ALA A 82 27.28 -12.93 15.62
C ALA A 82 26.12 -13.36 14.70
N ARG A 83 24.93 -13.63 15.27
CA ARG A 83 23.71 -13.92 14.51
C ARG A 83 23.38 -12.80 13.54
N ALA A 84 23.41 -11.56 14.01
CA ALA A 84 23.09 -10.39 13.19
C ALA A 84 24.05 -10.23 12.01
N ARG A 85 25.35 -10.48 12.23
CA ARG A 85 26.37 -10.48 11.18
C ARG A 85 26.17 -11.59 10.15
N ILE A 86 25.84 -12.81 10.59
CA ILE A 86 25.64 -13.97 9.70
C ILE A 86 24.40 -13.79 8.82
N PHE A 87 23.28 -13.35 9.40
CA PHE A 87 21.98 -13.31 8.70
C PHE A 87 21.58 -11.90 8.23
N GLY A 88 22.50 -10.94 8.27
CA GLY A 88 22.25 -9.55 7.86
C GLY A 88 21.12 -8.88 8.66
N HIS A 89 20.95 -9.22 9.94
CA HIS A 89 19.97 -8.54 10.79
C HIS A 89 20.56 -7.23 11.33
N VAL A 90 19.75 -6.16 11.30
CA VAL A 90 20.14 -4.88 11.89
C VAL A 90 19.74 -4.85 13.37
N LEU A 91 20.73 -4.72 14.26
CA LEU A 91 20.51 -4.52 15.70
C LEU A 91 20.26 -3.05 16.00
N ASN A 92 19.35 -2.76 16.95
CA ASN A 92 19.01 -1.41 17.40
C ASN A 92 19.12 -1.30 18.92
N PRO A 93 20.34 -1.10 19.46
CA PRO A 93 20.55 -1.05 20.91
C PRO A 93 19.88 0.16 21.58
N THR A 94 19.68 1.25 20.83
CA THR A 94 19.05 2.48 21.34
C THR A 94 17.52 2.45 21.28
N GLY A 95 16.92 1.47 20.58
CA GLY A 95 15.45 1.36 20.45
C GLY A 95 14.76 2.49 19.66
N LYS A 96 15.53 3.42 19.08
CA LYS A 96 14.98 4.55 18.31
C LYS A 96 14.37 4.07 16.99
N ARG A 97 13.41 4.81 16.44
CA ARG A 97 12.80 4.47 15.16
C ARG A 97 13.86 4.50 14.04
N SER A 98 14.11 3.35 13.43
CA SER A 98 15.02 3.18 12.28
C SER A 98 14.23 3.06 10.97
N PRO A 99 14.78 3.50 9.81
CA PRO A 99 14.15 3.37 8.49
C PRO A 99 14.02 1.91 8.01
N HIS A 100 14.52 0.93 8.77
CA HIS A 100 14.48 -0.49 8.41
C HIS A 100 13.07 -1.02 8.06
N LYS A 101 12.01 -0.46 8.66
CA LYS A 101 10.61 -0.80 8.29
C LYS A 101 10.25 -0.35 6.88
N ILE A 102 10.82 0.75 6.39
CA ILE A 102 10.57 1.28 5.05
C ILE A 102 11.34 0.44 4.03
N LEU A 103 12.62 0.17 4.31
CA LEU A 103 13.51 -0.59 3.41
C LEU A 103 13.10 -2.06 3.24
N ARG A 104 12.42 -2.65 4.23
CA ARG A 104 11.88 -4.02 4.14
C ARG A 104 10.63 -4.13 3.26
N LYS A 105 9.98 -3.02 2.93
CA LYS A 105 8.83 -3.05 2.02
C LYS A 105 9.36 -3.23 0.61
N LYS A 106 8.85 -4.25 -0.09
CA LYS A 106 9.13 -4.43 -1.52
C LYS A 106 8.61 -3.21 -2.28
N LEU A 107 9.42 -2.70 -3.21
CA LEU A 107 8.97 -1.65 -4.12
C LEU A 107 7.82 -2.20 -4.97
N ILE A 108 6.69 -1.50 -4.97
CA ILE A 108 5.49 -1.88 -5.73
C ILE A 108 5.26 -1.00 -6.96
N GLY A 109 6.21 -0.10 -7.27
CA GLY A 109 6.05 0.93 -8.29
C GLY A 109 5.70 0.37 -9.67
N GLU A 110 6.47 -0.61 -10.16
CA GLU A 110 6.23 -1.25 -11.47
C GLU A 110 4.86 -1.92 -11.53
N LYS A 111 4.50 -2.70 -10.49
CA LYS A 111 3.21 -3.38 -10.39
C LYS A 111 2.03 -2.40 -10.40
N VAL A 112 2.20 -1.23 -9.78
CA VAL A 112 1.18 -0.18 -9.75
C VAL A 112 1.14 0.58 -11.08
N ALA A 113 2.29 0.84 -11.70
CA ALA A 113 2.39 1.51 -13.00
C ALA A 113 1.79 0.66 -14.13
N SER A 114 1.98 -0.65 -14.08
CA SER A 114 1.42 -1.62 -15.04
C SER A 114 -0.04 -1.99 -14.75
N TRP A 115 -0.80 -1.13 -14.07
CA TRP A 115 -2.20 -1.40 -13.71
C TRP A 115 -3.08 -1.58 -14.96
N TYR A 116 -2.86 -0.76 -15.99
CA TYR A 116 -3.53 -0.91 -17.27
C TYR A 116 -2.64 -1.67 -18.25
N PRO A 117 -3.17 -2.72 -18.90
CA PRO A 117 -2.43 -3.45 -19.92
C PRO A 117 -2.16 -2.55 -21.14
N TYR A 118 -1.11 -2.88 -21.86
CA TYR A 118 -0.75 -2.19 -23.09
C TYR A 118 -1.78 -2.45 -24.19
N ASP A 119 -2.18 -1.39 -24.91
CA ASP A 119 -3.14 -1.50 -26.01
C ASP A 119 -2.41 -1.72 -27.33
N ILE A 120 -2.40 -2.97 -27.77
CA ILE A 120 -1.72 -3.45 -29.00
C ILE A 120 -2.27 -2.75 -30.26
N LYS A 121 -3.50 -2.23 -30.22
CA LYS A 121 -4.12 -1.56 -31.38
C LYS A 121 -3.39 -0.30 -31.82
N LYS A 122 -2.56 0.28 -30.94
CA LYS A 122 -1.79 1.49 -31.23
C LYS A 122 -0.51 1.21 -32.01
N ASP A 123 -0.04 -0.04 -32.05
CA ASP A 123 1.18 -0.42 -32.74
C ASP A 123 0.94 -0.76 -34.21
N ASP A 124 -0.22 -1.31 -34.53
CA ASP A 124 -0.55 -1.73 -35.89
C ASP A 124 -0.96 -0.50 -36.74
N PRO A 125 -0.14 -0.10 -37.74
CA PRO A 125 -0.44 1.05 -38.58
C PRO A 125 -1.73 0.87 -39.39
N VAL A 126 -2.12 -0.37 -39.73
CA VAL A 126 -3.33 -0.64 -40.51
C VAL A 126 -4.58 -0.40 -39.66
N VAL A 127 -4.57 -0.87 -38.41
CA VAL A 127 -5.68 -0.66 -37.47
C VAL A 127 -5.84 0.81 -37.12
N MET A 128 -4.73 1.52 -36.88
CA MET A 128 -4.74 2.96 -36.61
C MET A 128 -5.27 3.77 -37.79
N ALA A 129 -4.79 3.49 -39.01
CA ALA A 129 -5.25 4.17 -40.22
C ALA A 129 -6.74 3.95 -40.48
N ARG A 130 -7.24 2.72 -40.26
CA ARG A 130 -8.67 2.41 -40.40
C ARG A 130 -9.53 3.21 -39.42
N GLN A 131 -9.16 3.24 -38.13
CA GLN A 131 -9.91 3.99 -37.11
C GLN A 131 -9.95 5.48 -37.41
N GLU A 132 -8.83 6.05 -37.87
CA GLU A 132 -8.78 7.47 -38.25
C GLU A 132 -9.62 7.73 -39.51
N GLN A 133 -9.59 6.84 -40.50
CA GLN A 133 -10.41 6.98 -41.70
C GLN A 133 -11.92 6.94 -41.39
N GLU A 134 -12.35 6.04 -40.52
CA GLU A 134 -13.74 5.98 -40.04
C GLU A 134 -14.13 7.25 -39.28
N ARG A 135 -13.23 7.77 -38.43
CA ARG A 135 -13.42 9.04 -37.71
C ARG A 135 -13.61 10.20 -38.68
N LEU A 136 -12.77 10.30 -39.72
CA LEU A 136 -12.82 11.35 -40.74
C LEU A 136 -14.09 11.25 -41.58
N SER A 137 -14.46 10.06 -42.04
CA SER A 137 -15.69 9.82 -42.80
C SER A 137 -16.95 10.23 -42.01
N LYS A 138 -17.03 9.83 -40.73
CA LYS A 138 -18.13 10.24 -39.85
C LYS A 138 -18.21 11.76 -39.68
N LEU A 139 -17.05 12.41 -39.50
CA LEU A 139 -16.96 13.84 -39.31
C LEU A 139 -17.38 14.60 -40.59
N GLU A 140 -16.98 14.11 -41.76
CA GLU A 140 -17.39 14.65 -43.05
C GLU A 140 -18.90 14.56 -43.26
N MET A 141 -19.50 13.39 -43.03
CA MET A 141 -20.95 13.22 -43.11
C MET A 141 -21.70 14.19 -42.17
N LEU A 142 -21.18 14.41 -40.97
CA LEU A 142 -21.78 15.31 -39.98
C LEU A 142 -21.66 16.78 -40.40
N LYS A 143 -20.53 17.17 -41.00
CA LYS A 143 -20.32 18.49 -41.59
C LYS A 143 -21.28 18.75 -42.75
N ARG A 144 -21.47 17.78 -43.66
CA ARG A 144 -22.43 17.89 -44.78
C ARG A 144 -23.86 18.14 -44.29
N ARG A 145 -24.24 17.54 -43.15
CA ARG A 145 -25.55 17.73 -42.52
C ARG A 145 -25.66 19.00 -41.67
N GLY A 146 -24.60 19.80 -41.54
CA GLY A 146 -24.56 20.96 -40.62
C GLY A 146 -24.60 20.60 -39.13
N LYS A 147 -24.44 19.32 -38.79
CA LYS A 147 -24.43 18.80 -37.40
C LYS A 147 -23.01 18.61 -36.85
N GLY A 148 -22.00 19.12 -37.56
CA GLY A 148 -20.61 19.07 -37.13
C GLY A 148 -20.38 19.85 -35.83
N PRO A 149 -19.39 19.44 -35.01
CA PRO A 149 -19.04 20.20 -33.83
C PRO A 149 -18.62 21.63 -34.23
N PRO A 150 -19.14 22.68 -33.56
CA PRO A 150 -18.77 24.06 -33.84
C PRO A 150 -17.31 24.31 -33.46
N LYS A 151 -16.71 25.38 -34.01
CA LYS A 151 -15.35 25.80 -33.64
C LYS A 151 -15.27 26.04 -32.13
N LYS A 152 -14.19 25.59 -31.50
CA LYS A 152 -13.94 25.82 -30.06
C LYS A 152 -14.13 27.29 -29.73
N GLY A 153 -14.91 27.57 -28.68
CA GLY A 153 -15.23 28.94 -28.25
C GLY A 153 -16.42 29.60 -28.98
N GLN A 154 -16.88 29.05 -30.10
CA GLN A 154 -18.03 29.57 -30.87
C GLN A 154 -19.32 28.76 -30.64
N GLY A 155 -19.45 28.17 -29.45
CA GLY A 155 -20.66 27.42 -29.10
C GLY A 155 -21.88 28.33 -28.99
N ARG A 156 -23.08 27.76 -29.07
CA ARG A 156 -24.36 28.48 -28.99
C ARG A 156 -24.46 29.41 -27.77
N ARG A 157 -23.86 29.03 -26.63
CA ARG A 157 -23.81 29.84 -25.40
C ARG A 157 -22.91 31.08 -25.53
N ALA A 158 -21.80 30.98 -26.25
CA ALA A 158 -20.87 32.10 -26.44
C ALA A 158 -21.48 33.18 -27.34
N ALA A 159 -22.20 32.78 -28.40
CA ALA A 159 -22.93 33.71 -29.25
C ALA A 159 -24.02 34.50 -28.51
N LYS A 160 -24.62 33.91 -27.47
CA LYS A 160 -25.67 34.57 -26.66
C LYS A 160 -25.11 35.62 -25.68
N ARG A 161 -23.83 35.56 -25.31
CA ARG A 161 -23.22 36.51 -24.35
C ARG A 161 -22.77 37.83 -25.00
N ASN A 162 -22.55 37.82 -26.31
CA ASN A 162 -22.12 39.01 -27.08
C ASN A 162 -23.31 39.81 -27.65
N LYS A 163 -24.54 39.50 -27.23
CA LYS A 163 -25.77 40.20 -27.58
C LYS A 163 -26.36 40.79 -26.31
#